data_AF-A0A523RFS0-F1
#
_entry.id   AF-A0A523RFS0-F1
#
_cell.length_a   1.000
_cell.length_b   1.000
_cell.length_c   1.000
_cell.angle_alpha   90.00
_cell.angle_beta   90.00
_cell.angle_gamma   90.00
#
_symmetry.space_group_name_H-M   'P 1'
#
loop_
_entity.id
_entity.type
_entity.pdbx_description
1 polymer ?
#
loop_
_entity_poly.entity_id
_entity_poly.type
_entity_poly.pdbx_seq_one_letter_code
_entity_poly.pdbx_strand_id
1 'polypeptide(L)' 'WGALINLWLAFFNLLPFPPLDGEKVFLWSPAAWAAIEVPLLVSIVMLF' A
#
# COMPACT_ATOMS: atom_id res chain seq x y z
N TRP A 1 8.41 13.83 9.93
CA TRP A 1 7.64 14.27 8.75
C TRP A 1 7.87 13.39 7.52
N GLY A 2 9.11 13.19 7.04
CA GLY A 2 9.36 12.36 5.84
C GLY A 2 8.84 10.91 5.90
N ALA A 3 8.91 10.26 7.08
CA ALA A 3 8.36 8.91 7.24
C ALA A 3 6.84 8.83 7.00
N LEU A 4 6.09 9.85 7.43
CA LEU A 4 4.64 9.93 7.22
C LEU A 4 4.30 10.09 5.74
N ILE A 5 5.06 10.93 5.02
CA ILE A 5 4.93 11.11 3.58
C ILE A 5 5.23 9.80 2.84
N ASN A 6 6.32 9.11 3.21
CA ASN A 6 6.66 7.82 2.61
C ASN A 6 5.62 6.73 2.89
N LEU A 7 5.00 6.75 4.07
CA LEU A 7 3.92 5.82 4.42
C LEU A 7 2.71 6.02 3.49
N TRP A 8 2.29 7.27 3.29
CA TRP A 8 1.22 7.60 2.35
C TRP A 8 1.58 7.26 0.91
N LEU A 9 2.80 7.55 0.47
CA LEU A 9 3.26 7.20 -0.88
C LEU A 9 3.26 5.68 -1.10
N ALA A 10 3.71 4.90 -0.11
CA ALA A 10 3.72 3.44 -0.19
C ALA A 10 2.29 2.87 -0.29
N PHE A 11 1.37 3.35 0.55
CA PHE A 11 -0.04 2.98 0.52
C PHE A 11 -0.68 3.27 -0.84
N PHE A 12 -0.58 4.52 -1.31
CA PHE A 12 -1.18 4.89 -2.60
C PHE A 12 -0.56 4.13 -3.78
N ASN A 13 0.75 3.87 -3.78
CA ASN A 13 1.39 3.16 -4.88
C ASN A 13 1.02 1.68 -4.96
N LEU A 14 0.55 1.08 -3.84
CA LEU A 14 0.18 -0.32 -3.77
C LEU A 14 -1.32 -0.56 -3.91
N LEU A 15 -2.15 0.47 -4.14
CA LEU A 15 -3.56 0.27 -4.48
C LEU A 15 -3.70 -0.53 -5.80
N PRO A 16 -4.68 -1.44 -5.90
CA PRO A 16 -4.83 -2.35 -7.03
C PRO A 16 -5.57 -1.68 -8.21
N PHE A 17 -5.14 -0.47 -8.60
CA PHE A 17 -5.69 0.29 -9.72
C PHE A 17 -4.57 0.69 -10.70
N PRO A 18 -4.75 0.50 -12.02
CA PRO A 18 -3.80 1.01 -13.01
C PRO A 18 -3.67 2.54 -12.91
N PRO A 19 -2.47 3.14 -13.11
CA PRO A 19 -1.19 2.53 -13.50
C PRO A 19 -0.26 2.22 -12.30
N LEU A 20 -0.80 2.05 -11.09
CA LEU A 20 -0.02 1.91 -9.86
C LEU A 20 0.66 0.54 -9.77
N ASP A 21 1.75 0.45 -9.02
CA ASP A 21 2.50 -0.80 -8.89
C ASP A 21 1.67 -1.91 -8.21
N GLY A 22 0.72 -1.51 -7.35
CA GLY A 22 -0.26 -2.39 -6.72
C GLY A 22 -1.07 -3.25 -7.69
N GLU A 23 -1.35 -2.75 -8.90
CA GLU A 23 -2.03 -3.52 -9.95
C GLU A 23 -1.25 -4.80 -10.28
N LYS A 24 0.05 -4.67 -10.55
CA LYS A 24 0.91 -5.80 -10.94
C LYS A 24 1.10 -6.78 -9.78
N VAL A 25 1.27 -6.26 -8.56
CA VAL A 25 1.42 -7.10 -7.36
C VAL A 25 0.14 -7.88 -7.10
N PHE A 26 -1.03 -7.24 -7.23
CA PHE A 26 -2.33 -7.89 -7.07
C PHE A 26 -2.57 -8.97 -8.13
N LEU A 27 -2.24 -8.70 -9.40
CA LEU A 27 -2.33 -9.68 -10.49
C LEU A 27 -1.36 -10.86 -10.31
N TRP A 28 -0.18 -10.63 -9.74
CA TRP A 28 0.80 -11.69 -9.46
C TRP A 28 0.41 -12.54 -8.24
N SER A 29 0.02 -11.92 -7.13
CA SER A 29 -0.42 -12.59 -5.91
C SER A 29 -1.27 -11.67 -5.03
N PRO A 30 -2.60 -11.85 -4.99
CA PRO A 30 -3.48 -11.09 -4.11
C PRO A 30 -3.14 -11.25 -2.63
N ALA A 31 -2.61 -12.41 -2.24
CA ALA A 31 -2.15 -12.66 -0.87
C ALA A 31 -0.91 -11.83 -0.53
N ALA A 32 0.07 -11.74 -1.44
CA ALA A 32 1.27 -10.91 -1.23
C ALA A 32 0.91 -9.43 -1.19
N TRP A 33 -0.01 -8.98 -2.06
CA TRP A 33 -0.55 -7.63 -2.03
C TRP A 33 -1.19 -7.32 -0.67
N ALA A 34 -2.13 -8.15 -0.21
CA ALA A 34 -2.83 -7.94 1.06
C ALA A 34 -1.89 -7.97 2.27
N ALA A 35 -0.86 -8.82 2.24
CA ALA A 35 0.14 -8.91 3.31
C ALA A 35 0.96 -7.63 3.50
N ILE A 36 1.01 -6.75 2.50
CA ILE A 36 1.73 -5.46 2.57
C ILE A 36 0.75 -4.29 2.69
N GLU A 37 -0.33 -4.29 1.91
CA GLU A 37 -1.30 -3.19 1.88
C GLU A 37 -2.09 -3.06 3.19
N VAL A 38 -2.47 -4.18 3.82
CA VAL A 38 -3.22 -4.14 5.08
C VAL A 38 -2.40 -3.53 6.21
N PRO A 39 -1.13 -3.93 6.46
CA PRO A 39 -0.29 -3.23 7.42
C PRO A 39 -0.09 -1.74 7.13
N LEU A 40 0.02 -1.32 5.86
CA LEU A 40 0.12 0.09 5.48
C LEU A 40 -1.14 0.87 5.88
N LEU A 41 -2.33 0.33 5.60
CA LEU A 41 -3.58 0.95 6.01
C LEU A 41 -3.72 1.01 7.54
N VAL A 42 -3.40 -0.08 8.25
CA VAL A 42 -3.45 -0.11 9.73
C VAL A 42 -2.51 0.92 10.34
N SER A 43 -1.29 1.03 9.82
CA SER A 43 -0.32 2.00 10.33
C SER A 43 -0.75 3.44 10.04
N ILE A 44 -1.38 3.73 8.90
CA ILE A 44 -2.02 5.03 8.66
C ILE A 44 -3.11 5.29 9.71
N VAL A 45 -4.06 4.38 9.89
CA VAL A 45 -5.19 4.56 10.83
C VAL A 45 -4.71 4.73 12.28
N MET A 46 -3.62 4.08 12.68
CA MET A 46 -3.09 4.19 14.04
C MET A 46 -2.31 5.50 14.30
N LEU A 47 -1.82 6.15 13.25
CA LEU A 47 -1.00 7.36 13.36
C LEU A 47 -1.79 8.66 13.18
N PHE A 48 -3.09 8.59 12.88
CA PHE A 48 -4.01 9.71 12.66
C PHE A 48 -5.30 9.55 13.47
#